data_AF-A0A1Q8CPK8-F1
#
_entry.id   AF-A0A1Q8CPK8-F1
#
_cell.length_a   1.000
_cell.length_b   1.000
_cell.length_c   1.000
_cell.angle_alpha   90.00
_cell.angle_beta   90.00
_cell.angle_gamma   90.00
#
_symmetry.space_group_name_H-M   'P 1'
#
loop_
_entity.id
_entity.type
_entity.pdbx_description
1 polymer ?
#
loop_
_entity_poly.entity_id
_entity_poly.type
_entity_poly.pdbx_seq_one_letter_code
_entity_poly.pdbx_strand_id
1 'polypeptide(L)' 'MVRRIALVGAAVLGFTAILPATSVQAIPKCRSGYNCLYQWYADPAHTTFVGFLSIDCEGNTESSGGRSQHLHFTESPCG' A
#
# COMPACT_ATOMS: atom_id res chain seq x y z
N MET A 1 -60.23 1.39 -30.51
CA MET A 1 -59.11 0.44 -30.42
C MET A 1 -57.97 1.14 -29.70
N VAL A 2 -57.61 0.68 -28.49
CA VAL A 2 -56.61 1.32 -27.62
C VAL A 2 -55.21 1.02 -28.15
N ARG A 3 -54.49 2.06 -28.59
CA ARG A 3 -53.12 1.97 -29.09
C ARG A 3 -52.15 2.02 -27.90
N ARG A 4 -51.71 0.85 -27.44
CA ARG A 4 -50.68 0.69 -26.40
C ARG A 4 -49.32 1.04 -27.01
N ILE A 5 -48.66 2.11 -26.55
CA ILE A 5 -47.26 2.39 -26.93
C ILE A 5 -46.42 2.50 -25.65
N ALA A 6 -45.31 1.77 -25.70
CA ALA A 6 -44.45 1.35 -24.62
C ALA A 6 -43.82 2.48 -23.80
N LEU A 7 -43.84 2.30 -22.48
CA LEU A 7 -42.92 2.95 -21.55
C LEU A 7 -41.52 2.39 -21.77
N VAL A 8 -40.63 3.18 -22.38
CA VAL A 8 -39.20 2.87 -22.44
C VAL A 8 -38.58 3.36 -21.13
N GLY A 9 -38.45 2.45 -20.16
CA GLY A 9 -37.66 2.69 -18.96
C GLY A 9 -36.18 2.66 -19.30
N ALA A 10 -35.53 3.82 -19.33
CA ALA A 10 -34.08 3.91 -19.41
C ALA A 10 -33.47 3.51 -18.06
N ALA A 11 -33.08 2.24 -17.93
CA ALA A 11 -32.28 1.77 -16.80
C ALA A 11 -30.86 2.34 -16.96
N VAL A 12 -30.56 3.42 -16.26
CA VAL A 12 -29.19 3.95 -16.14
C VAL A 12 -28.43 3.00 -15.21
N LEU A 13 -27.69 2.06 -15.79
CA LEU A 13 -26.73 1.23 -15.07
C LEU A 13 -25.59 2.13 -14.61
N GLY A 14 -25.65 2.59 -13.36
CA GLY A 14 -24.57 3.32 -12.71
C GLY A 14 -23.34 2.42 -12.58
N PHE A 15 -22.31 2.69 -13.37
CA PHE A 15 -20.99 2.09 -13.16
C PHE A 15 -20.38 2.69 -11.88
N THR A 16 -20.51 1.99 -10.76
CA THR A 16 -19.70 2.30 -9.57
C THR A 16 -18.28 1.83 -9.85
N ALA A 17 -17.38 2.78 -10.14
CA ALA A 17 -15.95 2.49 -10.23
C ALA A 17 -15.48 1.96 -8.87
N ILE A 18 -15.17 0.66 -8.81
CA ILE A 18 -14.55 0.03 -7.65
C ILE A 18 -13.11 0.54 -7.61
N LEU A 19 -12.86 1.61 -6.88
CA LEU A 19 -11.50 2.01 -6.55
C LEU A 19 -10.89 0.89 -5.69
N PRO A 20 -9.69 0.39 -6.01
CA PRO A 20 -9.03 -0.59 -5.16
C PRO A 20 -8.85 0.03 -3.78
N ALA A 21 -9.48 -0.57 -2.77
CA ALA A 21 -9.24 -0.20 -1.38
C ALA A 21 -7.76 -0.48 -1.09
N THR A 22 -6.96 0.57 -0.93
CA THR A 22 -5.57 0.44 -0.56
C THR A 22 -5.53 0.02 0.91
N SER A 23 -5.25 -1.27 1.15
CA SER A 23 -5.01 -1.78 2.49
C SER A 23 -3.75 -1.11 3.03
N VAL A 24 -3.89 -0.16 3.94
CA VAL A 24 -2.76 0.44 4.65
C VAL A 24 -2.18 -0.63 5.57
N GLN A 25 -1.06 -1.23 5.17
CA GLN A 25 -0.34 -2.17 6.04
C GLN A 25 0.19 -1.40 7.26
N ALA A 26 -0.02 -1.95 8.46
CA ALA A 26 0.54 -1.40 9.68
C ALA A 26 2.07 -1.46 9.59
N ILE A 27 2.74 -0.31 9.75
CA ILE A 27 4.20 -0.24 9.71
C ILE A 27 4.74 -0.84 11.02
N PRO A 28 5.54 -1.92 10.97
CA PRO A 28 6.12 -2.53 12.16
C PRO A 28 7.04 -1.56 12.89
N LYS A 29 7.09 -1.65 14.22
CA LYS A 29 8.00 -0.83 15.03
C LYS A 29 9.35 -1.53 15.14
N CYS A 30 10.43 -0.78 14.99
CA CYS A 30 11.77 -1.27 15.25
C CYS A 30 11.93 -1.58 16.74
N ARG A 31 12.39 -2.80 17.05
CA ARG A 31 12.60 -3.22 18.45
C ARG A 31 13.83 -2.54 19.04
N SER A 32 13.78 -2.23 20.33
CA SER A 32 14.97 -1.75 21.05
C SER A 32 16.07 -2.82 21.05
N GLY A 33 17.32 -2.41 20.80
CA GLY A 33 18.46 -3.31 20.66
C GLY A 33 18.48 -4.09 19.34
N TYR A 34 17.81 -3.59 18.30
CA TYR A 34 17.84 -4.15 16.95
C TYR A 34 18.19 -3.04 15.95
N ASN A 35 18.90 -3.40 14.88
CA ASN A 35 18.87 -2.61 13.65
C ASN A 35 17.65 -3.02 12.82
N CYS A 36 17.15 -2.09 12.02
CA CYS A 36 15.93 -2.27 11.27
C CYS A 36 16.07 -1.68 9.88
N LEU A 37 15.51 -2.38 8.90
CA LEU A 37 15.45 -1.92 7.52
C LEU A 37 14.02 -2.09 7.00
N TYR A 38 13.47 -0.97 6.55
CA TYR A 38 12.18 -0.86 5.88
C TYR A 38 12.45 -0.56 4.41
N GLN A 39 11.93 -1.38 3.51
CA GLN A 39 12.06 -1.21 2.06
C GLN A 39 10.67 -1.14 1.43
N TRP A 40 10.40 -0.07 0.70
CA TRP A 40 9.15 0.15 -0.01
C TRP A 40 9.31 -0.15 -1.49
N TYR A 41 8.30 -0.82 -2.06
CA TYR A 41 8.28 -1.23 -3.46
C TYR A 41 7.01 -0.78 -4.16
N ALA A 42 7.05 -0.62 -5.48
CA ALA A 42 5.86 -0.20 -6.24
C ALA A 42 4.85 -1.34 -6.41
N ASP A 43 5.31 -2.59 -6.30
CA ASP A 43 4.56 -3.79 -6.57
C ASP A 43 4.65 -4.81 -5.41
N PRO A 44 3.63 -5.67 -5.23
CA PRO A 44 3.61 -6.68 -4.16
C PRO A 44 4.65 -7.80 -4.36
N ALA A 45 5.21 -7.95 -5.55
CA ALA A 45 6.30 -8.90 -5.81
C ALA A 45 7.67 -8.34 -5.39
N HIS A 46 7.72 -7.11 -4.87
CA HIS A 46 8.93 -6.43 -4.40
C HIS A 46 10.03 -6.35 -5.49
N THR A 47 9.64 -6.09 -6.74
CA THR A 47 10.56 -6.02 -7.88
C THR A 47 11.04 -4.60 -8.19
N THR A 48 10.20 -3.60 -7.94
CA THR A 48 10.49 -2.19 -8.22
C THR A 48 10.71 -1.43 -6.91
N PHE A 49 11.97 -1.13 -6.59
CA PHE A 49 12.33 -0.39 -5.38
C PHE A 49 11.90 1.08 -5.47
N VAL A 50 11.32 1.60 -4.38
CA VAL A 50 10.80 2.97 -4.28
C VAL A 50 11.56 3.79 -3.24
N GLY A 51 11.99 3.16 -2.14
CA GLY A 51 12.69 3.84 -1.07
C GLY A 51 12.94 2.96 0.13
N PHE A 52 13.70 3.48 1.08
CA PHE A 52 14.00 2.79 2.33
C PHE A 52 14.10 3.73 3.53
N LEU A 53 14.01 3.11 4.70
CA LEU A 53 14.35 3.68 6.00
C LEU A 53 15.18 2.62 6.73
N SER A 54 16.39 2.98 7.14
CA SER A 54 17.28 2.17 7.95
C SER A 54 17.41 2.82 9.33
N ILE A 55 17.41 2.02 10.38
CA ILE A 55 17.70 2.43 11.75
C ILE A 55 18.83 1.54 12.24
N ASP A 56 19.97 2.11 12.61
CA ASP A 56 21.10 1.36 13.14
C ASP A 56 20.98 1.09 14.64
N CYS A 57 21.99 0.41 15.19
CA CYS A 57 22.01 0.01 16.60
C CYS A 57 22.18 1.18 17.56
N GLU A 58 22.75 2.28 17.08
CA GLU A 58 22.91 3.53 17.80
C GLU A 58 21.63 4.40 17.73
N GLY A 59 20.64 3.96 16.93
CA GLY A 59 19.39 4.67 16.69
C GLY A 59 19.49 5.75 15.62
N ASN A 60 20.61 5.84 14.90
CA ASN A 60 20.71 6.73 13.75
C ASN A 60 19.80 6.22 12.65
N THR A 61 19.22 7.18 11.92
CA THR A 61 18.24 6.90 10.89
C THR A 61 18.75 7.39 9.54
N GLU A 62 18.71 6.52 8.55
CA GLU A 62 18.98 6.85 7.15
C GLU A 62 17.73 6.57 6.31
N SER A 63 17.38 7.46 5.39
CA SER A 63 16.23 7.23 4.50
C SER A 63 16.45 7.82 3.12
N SER A 64 15.87 7.17 2.11
CA SER A 64 15.87 7.66 0.74
C SER A 64 14.60 7.25 -0.01
N GLY A 65 14.18 8.06 -0.97
CA GLY A 65 13.05 7.77 -1.86
C GLY A 65 11.67 7.96 -1.21
N GLY A 66 10.70 7.19 -1.70
CA GLY A 66 9.30 7.26 -1.30
C GLY A 66 8.85 6.10 -0.40
N ARG A 67 7.60 6.18 0.06
CA ARG A 67 6.93 5.09 0.79
C ARG A 67 5.73 4.61 -0.02
N SER A 68 5.47 3.31 0.04
CA SER A 68 4.33 2.67 -0.62
C SER A 68 3.61 1.73 0.35
N GLN A 69 2.55 1.09 -0.12
CA GLN A 69 1.83 0.05 0.61
C GLN A 69 2.50 -1.32 0.56
N HIS A 70 3.56 -1.50 -0.23
CA HIS A 70 4.29 -2.77 -0.35
C HIS A 70 5.60 -2.64 0.42
N LEU A 71 5.52 -2.92 1.72
CA LEU A 71 6.63 -2.82 2.66
C LEU A 71 7.24 -4.20 2.91
N HIS A 72 8.55 -4.29 2.69
CA HIS A 72 9.37 -5.37 3.21
C HIS A 72 10.15 -4.87 4.43
N PHE A 73 9.98 -5.55 5.56
CA PHE A 73 10.62 -5.18 6.82
C PHE A 73 11.55 -6.31 7.29
N THR A 74 12.76 -5.94 7.68
CA THR A 74 13.75 -6.84 8.27
C THR A 74 14.35 -6.18 9.51
N GLU A 75 14.56 -6.95 10.56
CA GLU A 75 15.26 -6.51 11.77
C GLU A 75 16.30 -7.55 12.19
N SER A 76 17.40 -7.10 12.80
CA SER A 76 18.39 -8.01 13.39
C SER A 76 18.91 -7.46 14.73
N PRO A 77 19.17 -8.34 15.72
CA PRO A 77 19.61 -7.91 17.04
C PRO A 77 20.98 -7.23 16.97
N CYS A 78 21.13 -6.18 17.77
CA CYS A 78 22.40 -5.55 18.08
C CYS A 78 23.18 -6.46 19.04
N GLY A 79 24.51 -6.48 18.86
CA GLY A 79 25.42 -7.37 19.58
C GLY A 79 25.48 -7.15 21.08
#